data_AF-A0A0C9Y689-F1
#
_entry.id   AF-A0A0C9Y689-F1
#
_cell.length_a   1.000
_cell.length_b   1.000
_cell.length_c   1.000
_cell.angle_alpha   90.00
_cell.angle_beta   90.00
_cell.angle_gamma   90.00
#
_symmetry.space_group_name_H-M   'P 1'
#
loop_
_entity.id
_entity.type
_entity.pdbx_description
1 polymer ?
#
loop_
_entity_poly.entity_id
_entity_poly.type
_entity_poly.pdbx_seq_one_letter_code
_entity_poly.pdbx_strand_id
1 'polypeptide(L)'
;MPRHHRAFLVHLLNNPRPLHDVVLSLTKSGEHPGLMEAYNESVRALKEFKDLHMVIVALYIVRPAKRARERERERAALGKEGTRRRPLKGTGGTDLVKFLKGVRDQRKGLCCRFLERRRDIF
;
A
#
# COMPACT_ATOMS: atom_id res chain seq x y z
N MET A 1 -17.53 1.98 -6.62
CA MET A 1 -17.65 0.57 -6.19
C MET A 1 -19.14 0.22 -6.11
N PRO A 2 -19.61 -0.88 -6.72
CA PRO A 2 -21.01 -1.31 -6.67
C PRO A 2 -21.53 -1.57 -5.25
N ARG A 3 -22.86 -1.50 -5.05
CA ARG A 3 -23.51 -1.63 -3.74
C ARG A 3 -23.16 -2.94 -3.03
N HIS A 4 -23.25 -4.06 -3.74
CA HIS A 4 -22.97 -5.39 -3.19
C HIS A 4 -21.52 -5.54 -2.73
N HIS A 5 -20.55 -4.98 -3.48
CA HIS A 5 -19.14 -5.04 -3.10
C HIS A 5 -18.87 -4.22 -1.83
N ARG A 6 -19.50 -3.06 -1.69
CA ARG A 6 -19.38 -2.24 -0.47
C ARG A 6 -20.00 -2.97 0.73
N ALA A 7 -21.19 -3.55 0.57
CA ALA A 7 -21.85 -4.31 1.64
C ALA A 7 -21.01 -5.50 2.11
N PHE A 8 -20.39 -6.22 1.18
CA PHE A 8 -19.45 -7.31 1.50
C PHE A 8 -18.25 -6.83 2.33
N LEU A 9 -17.62 -5.70 1.96
CA LEU A 9 -16.51 -5.15 2.75
C LEU A 9 -16.93 -4.72 4.15
N VAL A 10 -18.11 -4.11 4.29
CA VAL A 10 -18.66 -3.74 5.61
C VAL A 10 -18.91 -4.99 6.46
N HIS A 11 -19.45 -6.05 5.87
CA HIS A 11 -19.64 -7.33 6.55
C HIS A 11 -18.31 -7.92 7.05
N LEU A 12 -17.27 -7.92 6.22
CA LEU A 12 -15.93 -8.37 6.63
C LEU A 12 -15.32 -7.52 7.73
N LEU A 13 -15.53 -6.19 7.70
CA LEU A 13 -15.03 -5.27 8.72
C LEU A 13 -15.73 -5.44 10.07
N ASN A 14 -17.02 -5.76 10.06
CA ASN A 14 -17.82 -5.98 11.26
C ASN A 14 -17.66 -7.40 11.84
N ASN A 15 -16.79 -8.23 11.28
CA ASN A 15 -16.56 -9.57 11.81
C ASN A 15 -15.86 -9.47 13.18
N PRO A 16 -16.44 -10.03 14.26
CA PRO A 16 -15.91 -9.90 15.62
C PRO A 16 -14.57 -10.61 15.83
N ARG A 17 -14.17 -11.52 14.93
CA ARG A 17 -12.90 -12.25 15.02
C ARG A 17 -12.03 -11.96 13.79
N PRO A 18 -11.00 -11.11 13.91
CA PRO A 18 -10.08 -10.89 12.81
C PRO A 18 -9.34 -12.20 12.48
N LEU A 19 -9.26 -12.53 11.19
CA LEU A 19 -8.72 -13.79 10.70
C LEU A 19 -7.31 -14.09 11.23
N HIS A 20 -6.47 -13.07 11.34
CA HIS A 20 -5.12 -13.18 11.89
C HIS A 20 -5.10 -13.78 13.31
N ASP A 21 -6.00 -13.31 14.18
CA ASP A 21 -6.00 -13.74 15.58
C ASP A 21 -6.47 -15.17 15.71
N VAL A 22 -7.41 -15.60 14.84
CA VAL A 22 -7.83 -16.99 14.71
C VAL A 22 -6.68 -17.88 14.25
N VAL A 23 -5.94 -17.48 13.22
CA VAL A 23 -4.77 -18.23 12.75
C VAL A 23 -3.70 -18.32 13.84
N LEU A 24 -3.46 -17.23 14.56
CA LEU A 24 -2.49 -17.19 15.66
C LEU A 24 -2.88 -18.10 16.82
N SER A 25 -4.15 -18.11 17.23
CA SER A 25 -4.63 -18.97 18.32
C SER A 25 -4.53 -20.46 17.95
N LEU A 26 -4.92 -20.82 16.73
CA LEU A 26 -4.89 -22.21 16.23
C LEU A 26 -3.46 -22.72 16.01
N THR A 27 -2.54 -21.82 15.65
CA THR A 27 -1.12 -22.18 15.53
C THR A 27 -0.50 -22.42 16.91
N LYS A 28 -0.90 -21.64 17.93
CA LYS A 28 -0.41 -21.80 19.32
C LYS A 28 -0.96 -23.06 19.99
N SER A 29 -2.20 -23.46 19.70
CA SER A 29 -2.77 -24.72 20.19
C SER A 29 -2.12 -25.95 19.55
N GLY A 30 -1.33 -25.79 18.49
CA GLY A 30 -0.66 -26.89 17.79
C GLY A 30 -1.58 -27.69 16.87
N GLU A 31 -2.83 -27.28 16.70
CA GLU A 31 -3.84 -28.02 15.93
C GLU A 31 -3.56 -28.03 14.42
N HIS A 32 -2.82 -27.04 13.90
CA HIS A 32 -2.49 -26.95 12.47
C HIS A 32 -1.11 -26.30 12.20
N PRO A 33 -0.02 -27.08 12.12
CA PRO A 33 1.34 -26.54 11.99
C PRO A 33 1.62 -25.80 10.67
N GLY A 34 0.80 -25.95 9.62
CA GLY A 34 0.95 -25.26 8.33
C GLY A 34 0.08 -24.00 8.14
N LEU A 35 -0.84 -23.71 9.06
CA LEU A 35 -1.83 -22.65 8.85
C LEU A 35 -1.21 -21.25 8.83
N MET A 36 -0.24 -21.01 9.73
CA MET A 36 0.52 -19.77 9.77
C MET A 36 1.36 -19.57 8.50
N GLU A 37 1.91 -20.65 7.94
CA GLU A 37 2.70 -20.59 6.71
C GLU A 37 1.83 -20.19 5.52
N ALA A 38 0.68 -20.85 5.32
CA ALA A 38 -0.26 -20.52 4.25
C ALA A 38 -0.79 -19.07 4.37
N TYR A 39 -1.07 -18.61 5.60
CA TYR A 39 -1.44 -17.21 5.84
C TYR A 39 -0.31 -16.25 5.43
N ASN A 40 0.94 -16.54 5.81
CA ASN A 40 2.09 -15.72 5.46
C ASN A 40 2.37 -15.69 3.95
N GLU A 41 2.18 -16.82 3.26
CA GLU A 41 2.30 -16.90 1.81
C GLU A 41 1.26 -16.00 1.12
N SER A 42 0.02 -16.04 1.58
CA SER A 42 -1.06 -15.17 1.07
C SER A 42 -0.74 -13.67 1.24
N VAL A 43 -0.19 -13.30 2.41
CA VAL A 43 0.24 -11.91 2.68
C VAL A 43 1.45 -11.53 1.82
N ARG A 44 2.37 -12.45 1.56
CA ARG A 44 3.53 -12.24 0.70
C ARG A 44 3.12 -11.99 -0.75
N ALA A 45 2.24 -12.81 -1.32
CA ALA A 45 1.72 -12.62 -2.67
C ALA A 45 1.04 -11.25 -2.82
N LEU A 46 0.26 -10.83 -1.80
CA LEU A 46 -0.36 -9.51 -1.79
C LEU A 46 0.69 -8.38 -1.77
N LYS A 47 1.77 -8.54 -1.00
CA LYS A 47 2.88 -7.58 -0.97
C LYS A 47 3.53 -7.45 -2.34
N GLU A 48 3.87 -8.56 -2.99
CA GLU A 48 4.51 -8.58 -4.31
C GLU A 48 3.65 -7.90 -5.38
N PHE A 49 2.35 -8.22 -5.43
CA PHE A 49 1.40 -7.56 -6.33
C PHE A 49 1.42 -6.03 -6.18
N LYS A 50 1.46 -5.57 -4.93
CA LYS A 50 1.45 -4.14 -4.61
C LYS A 50 2.79 -3.45 -4.88
N ASP A 51 3.91 -4.15 -4.71
CA ASP A 51 5.23 -3.64 -5.06
C ASP A 51 5.36 -3.45 -6.57
N LEU A 52 4.84 -4.40 -7.37
CA LEU A 52 4.74 -4.24 -8.82
C LEU A 52 3.83 -3.07 -9.22
N HIS A 53 2.69 -2.91 -8.55
CA HIS A 53 1.82 -1.76 -8.80
C HIS A 53 2.51 -0.41 -8.52
N MET A 54 3.38 -0.34 -7.50
CA MET A 54 4.18 0.86 -7.23
C MET A 54 5.17 1.17 -8.36
N VAL A 55 5.76 0.15 -8.97
CA VAL A 55 6.61 0.32 -10.16
C VAL A 55 5.80 0.89 -11.33
N ILE A 56 4.62 0.34 -11.60
CA ILE A 56 3.71 0.83 -12.65
C ILE A 56 3.37 2.30 -12.40
N VAL A 57 2.96 2.67 -11.19
CA VAL A 57 2.62 4.06 -10.85
C VAL A 57 3.83 4.99 -11.02
N ALA A 58 5.02 4.55 -10.63
CA ALA A 58 6.23 5.34 -10.84
C ALA A 58 6.53 5.57 -12.33
N LEU A 59 6.39 4.52 -13.16
CA LEU A 59 6.67 4.57 -14.59
C LEU A 59 5.66 5.41 -15.37
N TYR A 60 4.37 5.25 -15.10
CA TYR A 60 3.31 5.82 -15.93
C TYR A 60 2.70 7.12 -15.38
N ILE A 61 2.88 7.41 -14.10
CA ILE A 61 2.28 8.59 -13.49
C ILE A 61 3.37 9.55 -12.99
N VAL A 62 4.28 9.07 -12.13
CA VAL A 62 5.28 9.95 -11.50
C VAL A 62 6.32 10.46 -12.49
N ARG A 63 6.95 9.57 -13.27
CA ARG A 63 8.00 9.95 -14.22
C ARG A 63 7.47 10.90 -15.32
N PRO A 64 6.34 10.62 -15.99
CA PRO A 64 5.80 11.52 -17.01
C PRO A 64 5.40 12.88 -16.43
N ALA A 65 4.78 12.91 -15.25
CA ALA A 65 4.39 14.15 -14.62
C ALA A 65 5.58 15.00 -14.15
N LYS A 66 6.70 14.38 -13.74
CA LYS A 66 7.96 15.08 -13.46
C LYS A 66 8.54 15.71 -14.73
N ARG A 67 8.62 14.96 -15.83
CA ARG A 67 9.12 15.46 -17.13
C ARG A 67 8.26 16.60 -17.68
N ALA A 68 6.94 16.52 -17.54
CA ALA A 68 6.03 17.58 -17.95
C ALA A 68 6.31 18.90 -17.20
N ARG A 69 6.55 18.83 -15.88
CA ARG A 69 6.92 19.99 -15.07
C ARG A 69 8.28 20.58 -15.42
N GLU A 70 9.25 19.75 -15.75
CA GLU A 70 10.57 20.21 -16.20
C GLU A 70 10.43 21.00 -17.51
N ARG A 71 9.67 20.49 -18.47
CA ARG A 71 9.35 21.21 -19.71
C ARG A 71 8.57 22.51 -19.49
N GLU A 72 7.61 22.52 -18.56
CA GLU A 72 6.90 23.75 -18.16
C GLU A 72 7.85 24.79 -17.56
N ARG A 73 8.81 24.35 -16.73
CA ARG A 73 9.83 25.24 -16.14
C ARG A 73 10.78 25.80 -17.20
N GLU A 74 11.24 24.97 -18.13
CA GLU A 74 12.08 25.41 -19.26
C GLU A 74 11.35 26.45 -20.13
N ARG A 75 10.06 26.22 -20.42
CA ARG A 75 9.22 27.18 -21.15
C ARG A 75 8.99 28.48 -20.36
N ALA A 76 8.78 28.40 -19.05
CA ALA A 76 8.61 29.58 -18.19
C ALA A 76 9.91 30.38 -18.00
N ALA A 77 11.07 29.72 -18.02
CA ALA A 77 12.37 30.38 -17.98
C ALA A 77 12.67 31.21 -19.24
N LEU A 78 12.04 30.88 -20.37
CA LEU A 78 12.11 31.61 -21.64
C LEU A 78 11.09 32.77 -21.74
N GLY A 79 10.21 32.96 -20.75
CA GLY A 79 9.27 34.09 -20.73
C GLY A 79 8.24 34.04 -19.60
N LYS A 80 8.35 35.00 -18.68
CA LYS A 80 7.40 35.39 -17.60
C LYS A 80 7.30 34.49 -16.36
N GLU A 81 7.94 35.01 -15.31
CA GLU A 81 7.57 35.06 -13.89
C GLU A 81 6.55 34.06 -13.29
N GLY A 82 6.98 33.35 -12.24
CA GLY A 82 6.13 33.12 -11.06
C GLY A 82 5.28 31.85 -11.00
N THR A 83 5.75 30.68 -11.46
CA THR A 83 4.95 29.44 -11.26
C THR A 83 5.22 28.78 -9.90
N ARG A 84 4.34 29.06 -8.92
CA ARG A 84 4.29 28.37 -7.61
C ARG A 84 4.34 26.85 -7.77
N ARG A 85 5.17 26.18 -6.96
CA ARG A 85 5.34 24.71 -6.89
C ARG A 85 4.01 24.02 -6.53
N ARG A 86 3.13 23.76 -7.49
CA ARG A 86 1.90 22.97 -7.26
C ARG A 86 2.30 21.52 -7.01
N PRO A 87 1.84 20.82 -5.96
CA PRO A 87 2.14 19.41 -5.72
C PRO A 87 1.56 18.51 -6.83
N LEU A 88 2.14 17.32 -7.05
CA LEU A 88 1.65 16.34 -8.03
C LEU A 88 0.33 15.76 -7.52
N LYS A 89 -0.79 16.32 -7.97
CA LYS A 89 -2.12 15.77 -7.68
C LYS A 89 -2.42 14.64 -8.66
N GLY A 90 -2.81 13.47 -8.15
CA GLY A 90 -3.36 12.39 -8.96
C GLY A 90 -4.77 12.73 -9.47
N THR A 91 -5.34 11.87 -10.31
CA THR A 91 -6.70 12.03 -10.86
C THR A 91 -7.80 12.02 -9.80
N GLY A 92 -7.52 11.49 -8.61
CA GLY A 92 -8.39 11.57 -7.43
C GLY A 92 -8.16 12.81 -6.54
N GLY A 93 -7.37 13.79 -6.98
CA GLY A 93 -7.10 15.03 -6.23
C GLY A 93 -6.11 14.90 -5.06
N THR A 94 -5.63 13.68 -4.77
CA THR A 94 -4.66 13.40 -3.71
C THR A 94 -3.22 13.67 -4.14
N ASP A 95 -2.37 14.08 -3.20
CA ASP A 95 -0.93 14.18 -3.42
C ASP A 95 -0.37 12.76 -3.64
N LEU A 96 -0.01 12.48 -4.88
CA LEU A 96 0.31 11.13 -5.34
C LEU A 96 1.50 10.54 -4.57
N VAL A 97 2.51 11.36 -4.29
CA VAL A 97 3.73 10.90 -3.61
C VAL A 97 3.43 10.56 -2.14
N LYS A 98 2.64 11.40 -1.46
CA LYS A 98 2.25 11.16 -0.07
C LYS A 98 1.33 9.94 0.06
N PHE A 99 0.37 9.79 -0.86
CA PHE A 99 -0.54 8.66 -0.89
C PHE A 99 0.21 7.33 -1.10
N LEU A 100 1.08 7.28 -2.12
CA LEU A 100 1.86 6.08 -2.42
C LEU A 100 2.83 5.70 -1.29
N LYS A 101 3.46 6.71 -0.66
CA LYS A 101 4.33 6.48 0.50
C LYS A 101 3.54 5.93 1.69
N GLY A 102 2.36 6.50 2.00
CA GLY A 102 1.49 5.99 3.06
C GLY A 102 1.04 4.54 2.83
N VAL A 103 0.64 4.21 1.60
CA VAL A 103 0.21 2.84 1.21
C VAL A 103 1.36 1.83 1.33
N ARG A 104 2.61 2.25 1.09
CA ARG A 104 3.80 1.42 1.25
C ARG A 104 4.17 1.23 2.72
N ASP A 105 4.18 2.32 3.49
CA ASP A 105 4.64 2.31 4.89
C ASP A 105 3.65 1.57 5.81
N GLN A 106 2.34 1.63 5.53
CA GLN A 106 1.33 0.80 6.22
C GLN A 106 1.62 -0.70 6.14
N ARG A 107 2.28 -1.18 5.08
CA ARG A 107 2.55 -2.62 4.88
C ARG A 107 3.86 -3.08 5.49
N LYS A 108 4.87 -2.20 5.55
CA LYS A 108 6.08 -2.48 6.34
C LYS A 108 5.72 -2.77 7.80
N GLY A 109 4.75 -2.04 8.36
CA GLY A 109 4.27 -2.28 9.72
C GLY A 109 3.55 -3.62 9.96
N LEU A 110 3.02 -4.28 8.92
CA LEU A 110 2.43 -5.63 9.03
C LEU A 110 3.49 -6.74 8.90
N CYS A 111 4.56 -6.51 8.14
CA CYS A 111 5.64 -7.48 7.95
C CYS A 111 6.73 -7.37 9.03
N CYS A 112 7.08 -6.16 9.48
CA CYS A 112 8.13 -5.92 10.48
C CYS A 112 7.68 -6.24 11.91
N ARG A 113 6.44 -5.87 12.32
CA ARG A 113 5.89 -6.27 13.63
C ARG A 113 5.82 -7.80 13.81
N PHE A 114 5.85 -8.55 12.71
CA PHE A 114 5.78 -9.99 12.69
C PHE A 114 7.16 -10.68 12.80
N LEU A 115 8.22 -10.08 12.25
CA LEU A 115 9.60 -10.60 12.38
C LEU A 115 10.24 -10.25 13.73
N GLU A 116 9.89 -9.12 14.35
CA GLU A 116 10.38 -8.76 15.70
C GLU A 116 9.77 -9.65 16.78
N ARG A 117 8.48 -10.00 16.70
CA ARG A 117 7.84 -10.89 17.68
C ARG A 117 8.30 -12.35 17.64
N ARG A 118 9.06 -12.72 16.60
CA ARG A 118 9.75 -14.02 16.50
C ARG A 118 11.11 -14.02 17.22
N ARG A 119 11.66 -12.85 17.57
CA ARG A 119 12.90 -12.71 18.35
C ARG A 119 12.67 -12.68 19.86
N ASP A 120 11.45 -12.40 20.31
CA ASP A 120 11.12 -12.33 21.75
C ASP A 120 10.61 -13.67 22.33
N ILE A 121 10.68 -14.77 21.56
CA ILE A 121 10.20 -16.11 21.95
C ILE A 121 11.33 -17.17 21.84
N PHE A 122 12.58 -16.74 21.69
CA PHE A 122 13.77 -17.57 21.92
C PHE A 122 14.75 -16.84 22.82
#